data_AF-C6L9N6-F1
#
_entry.id   AF-C6L9N6-F1
#
_cell.length_a   1.000
_cell.length_b   1.000
_cell.length_c   1.000
_cell.angle_alpha   90.00
_cell.angle_beta   90.00
_cell.angle_gamma   90.00
#
_symmetry.space_group_name_H-M   'P 1'
#
loop_
_entity.id
_entity.type
_entity.pdbx_description
1 polymer ?
#
loop_
_entity_poly.entity_id
_entity_poly.type
_entity_poly.pdbx_seq_one_letter_code
_entity_poly.pdbx_strand_id
1 'polypeptide(L)'
;METAYGMQQGIWDVLSVMFTRGIKQIQLRRKRQKWSVFVMLEEEAGEYRICEKNAQVEIRDAFNSNLVAQYYEGKEKRIILFIPRGWKEKVRICLKKGCVRCFQKKPFECLEIWTRKGAVIYENEEEQL
;
A
#
# COMPACT_ATOMS: atom_id res chain seq x y z
N MET A 1 -24.21 23.27 16.71
CA MET A 1 -24.27 22.04 15.87
C MET A 1 -22.92 21.36 15.95
N GLU A 2 -22.58 20.74 17.09
CA GLU A 2 -21.22 20.22 17.36
C GLU A 2 -21.15 18.70 17.52
N THR A 3 -22.22 17.98 17.19
CA THR A 3 -22.35 16.54 17.49
C THR A 3 -21.91 15.60 16.37
N ALA A 4 -21.84 16.07 15.11
CA ALA A 4 -21.48 15.23 13.96
C ALA A 4 -19.96 15.01 13.80
N TYR A 5 -19.16 16.04 14.11
CA TYR A 5 -17.69 15.98 13.97
C TYR A 5 -17.04 15.06 15.03
N GLY A 6 -17.54 15.09 16.27
CA GLY A 6 -17.05 14.21 17.34
C GLY A 6 -17.37 12.72 17.11
N MET A 7 -18.51 12.41 16.49
CA MET A 7 -18.87 11.03 16.16
C MET A 7 -18.01 10.46 15.02
N GLN A 8 -17.64 11.26 14.02
CA GLN A 8 -16.73 10.82 12.95
C GLN A 8 -15.33 10.53 13.49
N GLN A 9 -14.77 11.39 14.34
CA GLN A 9 -13.45 11.16 14.97
C GLN A 9 -13.44 9.91 15.84
N GLY A 10 -14.49 9.67 16.64
CA GLY A 10 -14.61 8.46 17.45
C GLY A 10 -14.67 7.17 16.62
N ILE A 11 -15.30 7.20 15.44
CA ILE A 11 -15.34 6.04 14.53
C ILE A 11 -13.97 5.78 13.89
N TRP A 12 -13.23 6.84 13.53
CA TRP A 12 -11.86 6.72 12.99
C TRP A 12 -10.87 6.22 14.04
N ASP A 13 -11.00 6.65 15.30
CA ASP A 13 -10.17 6.16 16.40
C ASP A 13 -10.49 4.70 16.76
N VAL A 14 -11.77 4.32 16.74
CA VAL A 14 -12.17 2.92 16.95
C VAL A 14 -11.68 2.05 15.79
N LEU A 15 -11.79 2.49 14.54
CA LEU A 15 -11.27 1.76 13.38
C LEU A 15 -9.75 1.69 13.40
N SER A 16 -9.04 2.77 13.73
CA SER A 16 -7.57 2.78 13.80
C SER A 16 -7.08 1.84 14.91
N VAL A 17 -7.73 1.84 16.08
CA VAL A 17 -7.45 0.92 17.20
C VAL A 17 -7.82 -0.52 16.87
N MET A 18 -8.92 -0.76 16.14
CA MET A 18 -9.30 -2.09 15.68
C MET A 18 -8.37 -2.62 14.58
N PHE A 19 -7.88 -1.77 13.69
CA PHE A 19 -6.85 -2.12 12.71
C PHE A 19 -5.50 -2.36 13.39
N THR A 20 -5.08 -1.54 14.36
CA THR A 20 -3.84 -1.80 15.12
C THR A 20 -3.96 -3.05 16.00
N ARG A 21 -5.11 -3.29 16.66
CA ARG A 21 -5.35 -4.50 17.46
C ARG A 21 -5.48 -5.76 16.60
N GLY A 22 -6.13 -5.67 15.43
CA GLY A 22 -6.25 -6.76 14.46
C GLY A 22 -4.91 -7.14 13.82
N ILE A 23 -4.06 -6.15 13.54
CA ILE A 23 -2.71 -6.36 13.02
C ILE A 23 -1.78 -6.94 14.10
N LYS A 24 -1.96 -6.58 15.39
CA LYS A 24 -1.11 -7.09 16.48
C LYS A 24 -1.22 -8.61 16.71
N GLN A 25 -2.25 -9.29 16.18
CA GLN A 25 -2.48 -10.73 16.42
C GLN A 25 -2.42 -11.65 15.19
N ILE A 26 -2.03 -11.17 14.00
CA ILE A 26 -1.83 -12.06 12.84
C ILE A 26 -0.37 -12.53 12.77
N GLN A 27 0.08 -13.25 13.79
CA GLN A 27 1.23 -14.17 13.68
C GLN A 27 0.77 -15.55 13.23
N LEU A 28 0.05 -15.61 12.11
CA LEU A 28 -0.42 -16.88 11.57
C LEU A 28 0.74 -17.63 10.90
N ARG A 29 1.27 -18.59 11.66
CA ARG A 29 2.14 -19.71 11.30
C ARG A 29 2.01 -20.16 9.83
N ARG A 30 2.81 -19.57 8.95
CA ARG A 30 3.30 -20.21 7.71
C ARG A 30 4.78 -19.79 7.54
N LYS A 31 5.69 -20.75 7.73
CA LYS A 31 7.16 -20.70 7.52
C LYS A 31 7.79 -19.29 7.47
N ARG A 32 8.28 -18.78 8.61
CA ARG A 32 9.34 -17.73 8.77
C ARG A 32 9.36 -16.52 7.81
N GLN A 33 8.27 -16.16 7.14
CA GLN A 33 8.22 -14.91 6.38
C GLN A 33 7.95 -13.76 7.35
N LYS A 34 8.89 -12.84 7.44
CA LYS A 34 8.70 -11.60 8.22
C LYS A 34 7.80 -10.69 7.40
N TRP A 35 6.82 -10.08 8.02
CA TRP A 35 5.99 -9.08 7.37
C TRP A 35 6.12 -7.76 8.12
N SER A 36 6.08 -6.66 7.39
CA SER A 36 6.12 -5.31 7.95
C SER A 36 5.07 -4.46 7.26
N VAL A 37 4.25 -3.81 8.06
CA VAL A 37 3.23 -2.87 7.61
C VAL A 37 3.72 -1.47 7.91
N PHE A 38 3.70 -0.61 6.91
CA PHE A 38 3.99 0.82 7.06
C PHE A 38 2.77 1.60 6.64
N VAL A 39 2.33 2.49 7.52
CA VAL A 39 1.29 3.47 7.24
C VAL A 39 1.98 4.80 7.05
N MET A 40 1.87 5.37 5.85
CA MET A 40 2.47 6.66 5.55
C MET A 40 1.52 7.76 6.04
N LEU A 41 2.02 8.68 6.88
CA LEU A 41 1.26 9.80 7.39
C LEU A 41 1.45 11.02 6.48
N GLU A 42 0.38 11.75 6.16
CA GLU A 42 0.45 12.93 5.28
C GLU A 42 1.44 14.00 5.79
N GLU A 43 1.62 14.09 7.11
CA GLU A 43 2.54 15.04 7.78
C GLU A 43 4.01 14.63 7.66
N GLU A 44 4.28 13.34 7.39
CA GLU A 44 5.61 12.78 7.16
C GLU A 44 5.92 12.68 5.65
N ALA A 45 5.14 13.38 4.82
CA ALA A 45 5.23 13.28 3.37
C ALA A 45 6.61 13.69 2.86
N GLY A 46 7.35 12.69 2.41
CA GLY A 46 8.57 12.81 1.63
C GLY A 46 8.53 11.85 0.45
N GLU A 47 9.46 11.99 -0.48
CA GLU A 47 9.52 11.07 -1.62
C GLU A 47 9.82 9.64 -1.15
N TYR A 48 8.92 8.69 -1.40
CA TYR A 48 9.13 7.29 -1.08
C TYR A 48 9.54 6.48 -2.31
N ARG A 49 10.59 5.67 -2.19
CA ARG A 49 11.16 4.90 -3.30
C ARG A 49 11.22 3.41 -3.01
N ILE A 50 10.65 2.61 -3.91
CA ILE A 50 10.86 1.16 -3.96
C ILE A 50 11.90 0.86 -5.04
N CYS A 51 13.10 0.40 -4.64
CA CYS A 51 14.25 0.22 -5.53
C CYS A 51 14.74 -1.25 -5.63
N GLU A 52 13.85 -2.21 -5.38
CA GLU A 52 14.21 -3.62 -5.25
C GLU A 52 14.69 -4.28 -6.56
N LYS A 53 15.61 -5.24 -6.43
CA LYS A 53 16.13 -6.05 -7.54
C LYS A 53 15.41 -7.40 -7.56
N ASN A 54 14.75 -7.73 -8.67
CA ASN A 54 13.92 -8.93 -8.84
C ASN A 54 12.69 -8.94 -7.92
N ALA A 55 11.96 -7.83 -7.84
CA ALA A 55 10.74 -7.75 -7.04
C ALA A 55 9.46 -7.95 -7.88
N GLN A 56 8.43 -8.43 -7.21
CA GLN A 56 7.05 -8.31 -7.66
C GLN A 56 6.38 -7.29 -6.74
N VAL A 57 5.80 -6.26 -7.35
CA VAL A 57 5.04 -5.23 -6.63
C VAL A 57 3.60 -5.34 -7.08
N GLU A 58 2.67 -5.43 -6.14
CA GLU A 58 1.25 -5.31 -6.44
C GLU A 58 0.71 -4.01 -5.86
N ILE A 59 -0.12 -3.34 -6.64
CA ILE A 59 -0.72 -2.07 -6.30
C ILE A 59 -2.23 -2.25 -6.39
N ARG A 60 -2.95 -1.89 -5.33
CA ARG A 60 -4.39 -2.08 -5.21
C ARG A 60 -5.03 -0.85 -4.56
N ASP A 61 -6.29 -0.60 -4.93
CA ASP A 61 -7.12 0.33 -4.18
C ASP A 61 -7.45 -0.29 -2.82
N ALA A 62 -7.32 0.49 -1.75
CA ALA A 62 -7.81 0.08 -0.45
C ALA A 62 -9.36 0.13 -0.41
N PHE A 63 -9.96 -0.34 0.68
CA PHE A 63 -11.40 -0.15 0.91
C PHE A 63 -11.79 1.33 1.06
N ASN A 64 -10.87 2.14 1.57
CA ASN A 64 -10.97 3.60 1.53
C ASN A 64 -10.23 4.12 0.29
N SER A 65 -10.32 5.42 0.00
CA SER A 65 -9.65 6.03 -1.17
C SER A 65 -8.11 6.05 -1.10
N ASN A 66 -7.51 5.26 -0.21
CA ASN A 66 -6.07 5.11 -0.06
C ASN A 66 -5.54 4.08 -1.06
N LEU A 67 -4.23 4.14 -1.30
CA LEU A 67 -3.52 3.18 -2.12
C LEU A 67 -2.78 2.17 -1.25
N VAL A 68 -2.80 0.90 -1.63
CA VAL A 68 -1.98 -0.14 -1.02
C VAL A 68 -0.94 -0.60 -2.03
N ALA A 69 0.34 -0.52 -1.66
CA ALA A 69 1.43 -1.13 -2.41
C ALA A 69 2.06 -2.25 -1.58
N GLN A 70 2.18 -3.44 -2.15
CA GLN A 70 2.80 -4.58 -1.50
C GLN A 70 3.94 -5.13 -2.32
N TYR A 71 5.05 -5.47 -1.66
CA TYR A 71 6.20 -6.04 -2.33
C TYR A 71 7.02 -6.91 -1.38
N TYR A 72 7.98 -7.64 -1.94
CA TYR A 72 8.96 -8.37 -1.15
C TYR A 72 10.30 -7.65 -1.17
N GLU A 73 10.85 -7.39 0.03
CA GLU A 73 12.22 -6.98 0.24
C GLU A 73 13.06 -8.25 0.42
N GLY A 74 13.90 -8.55 -0.57
CA GLY A 74 14.57 -9.85 -0.66
C GLY A 74 13.59 -11.03 -0.78
N LYS A 75 13.99 -12.21 -0.27
CA LYS A 75 13.18 -13.45 -0.35
C LYS A 75 12.28 -13.70 0.87
N GLU A 76 12.46 -12.93 1.94
CA GLU A 76 11.94 -13.30 3.26
C GLU A 76 11.01 -12.27 3.88
N LYS A 77 11.05 -11.02 3.42
CA LYS A 77 10.28 -9.94 4.02
C LYS A 77 9.22 -9.40 3.07
N ARG A 78 7.95 -9.52 3.47
CA ARG A 78 6.84 -8.87 2.78
C ARG A 78 6.60 -7.48 3.39
N ILE A 79 6.54 -6.47 2.55
CA ILE A 79 6.26 -5.09 2.93
C ILE A 79 4.90 -4.70 2.37
N ILE A 80 4.06 -4.10 3.20
CA ILE A 80 2.77 -3.53 2.82
C ILE A 80 2.81 -2.05 3.19
N LEU A 81 2.60 -1.19 2.20
CA LEU A 81 2.56 0.26 2.32
C LEU A 81 1.13 0.74 2.15
N PHE A 82 0.66 1.55 3.09
CA PHE A 82 -0.59 2.29 2.97
C PHE A 82 -0.27 3.75 2.68
N ILE A 83 -0.70 4.24 1.52
CA ILE A 83 -0.47 5.60 1.05
C ILE A 83 -1.81 6.34 1.07
N PRO A 84 -1.96 7.41 1.86
CA PRO A 84 -3.22 8.14 1.99
C PRO A 84 -3.55 8.90 0.70
N ARG A 85 -4.84 9.08 0.39
CA ARG A 85 -5.26 9.82 -0.82
C ARG A 85 -4.70 11.25 -0.88
N GLY A 86 -4.56 11.91 0.26
CA GLY A 86 -4.04 13.27 0.37
C GLY A 86 -2.52 13.35 0.28
N TRP A 87 -1.83 12.25 -0.02
CA TRP A 87 -0.38 12.23 -0.19
C TRP A 87 0.05 13.16 -1.33
N LYS A 88 0.77 14.23 -1.00
CA LYS A 88 1.17 15.27 -1.97
C LYS A 88 2.50 14.97 -2.68
N GLU A 89 3.35 14.17 -2.05
CA GLU A 89 4.70 13.86 -2.53
C GLU A 89 4.73 12.64 -3.46
N LYS A 90 5.83 12.42 -4.17
CA LYS A 90 5.91 11.31 -5.13
C LYS A 90 6.14 9.96 -4.44
N VAL A 91 5.40 8.94 -4.89
CA VAL A 91 5.69 7.53 -4.62
C VAL A 91 6.27 6.93 -5.88
N ARG A 92 7.56 6.60 -5.85
CA ARG A 92 8.28 6.04 -7.01
C ARG A 92 8.56 4.56 -6.85
N ILE A 93 8.17 3.80 -7.85
CA ILE A 93 8.48 2.36 -7.95
C ILE A 93 9.46 2.19 -9.09
N CYS A 94 10.72 1.90 -8.76
CA CYS A 94 11.81 1.80 -9.72
C CYS A 94 12.47 0.42 -9.66
N LEU A 95 11.99 -0.51 -10.49
CA LEU A 95 12.48 -1.89 -10.49
C LEU A 95 13.60 -2.08 -11.52
N LYS A 96 14.77 -2.56 -11.08
CA LYS A 96 15.87 -2.94 -12.01
C LYS A 96 15.53 -4.19 -12.82
N LYS A 97 14.82 -5.13 -12.20
CA LYS A 97 14.26 -6.34 -12.82
C LYS A 97 13.04 -6.76 -11.98
N GLY A 98 11.95 -7.17 -12.60
CA GLY A 98 10.73 -7.53 -11.86
C GLY A 98 9.45 -7.11 -12.58
N CYS A 99 8.30 -7.37 -11.95
CA CYS A 99 7.00 -6.95 -12.47
C CYS A 99 6.23 -6.09 -11.47
N VAL A 100 5.44 -5.17 -12.01
CA VAL A 100 4.46 -4.40 -11.24
C VAL A 100 3.08 -4.79 -11.76
N ARG A 101 2.18 -5.18 -10.87
CA ARG A 101 0.77 -5.45 -11.19
C ARG A 101 -0.10 -4.39 -10.55
N CYS A 102 -0.85 -3.68 -11.37
CA CYS A 102 -1.73 -2.61 -10.94
C CYS A 102 -3.17 -3.07 -11.11
N PHE A 103 -3.88 -3.20 -9.98
CA PHE A 103 -5.29 -3.57 -9.91
C PHE A 103 -6.19 -2.37 -9.59
N GLN A 104 -5.69 -1.17 -9.84
CA GLN A 104 -6.38 0.05 -9.48
C GLN A 104 -7.46 0.37 -10.51
N LYS A 105 -8.64 0.79 -10.05
CA LYS A 105 -9.71 1.26 -10.92
C LYS A 105 -9.37 2.60 -11.57
N LYS A 106 -8.61 3.43 -10.85
CA LYS A 106 -8.14 4.74 -11.33
C LYS A 106 -6.67 4.94 -10.97
N PRO A 107 -5.87 5.56 -11.87
CA PRO A 107 -4.49 5.93 -11.55
C PRO A 107 -4.42 6.82 -10.31
N PHE A 108 -3.42 6.58 -9.47
CA PHE A 108 -3.14 7.42 -8.31
C PHE A 108 -2.19 8.55 -8.72
N GLU A 109 -2.59 9.81 -8.50
CA GLU A 109 -1.94 10.98 -9.11
C GLU A 109 -0.44 11.11 -8.80
N CYS A 110 -0.03 10.73 -7.59
CA CYS A 110 1.35 10.88 -7.14
C CYS A 110 2.21 9.61 -7.30
N LEU A 111 1.70 8.60 -8.03
CA LEU A 111 2.38 7.32 -8.25
C LEU A 111 3.14 7.32 -9.59
N GLU A 112 4.46 7.13 -9.52
CA GLU A 112 5.32 6.95 -10.70
C GLU A 112 5.89 5.53 -10.73
N ILE A 113 5.67 4.82 -11.84
CA ILE A 113 6.09 3.42 -12.00
C ILE A 113 7.09 3.32 -13.15
N TRP A 114 8.22 2.67 -12.89
CA TRP A 114 9.23 2.40 -13.89
C TRP A 114 9.91 1.05 -13.66
N THR A 115 10.11 0.29 -14.74
CA THR A 115 10.86 -0.98 -14.73
C THR A 115 11.87 -1.02 -15.88
N ARG A 116 13.12 -1.42 -15.58
CA ARG A 116 14.17 -1.56 -16.59
C ARG A 116 14.13 -2.90 -17.32
N LYS A 117 13.84 -3.98 -16.60
CA LYS A 117 13.79 -5.36 -17.13
C LYS A 117 12.60 -6.12 -16.55
N GLY A 118 11.47 -6.01 -17.23
CA GLY A 118 10.23 -6.69 -16.88
C GLY A 118 9.04 -5.92 -17.41
N ALA A 119 7.90 -6.04 -16.75
CA ALA A 119 6.64 -5.48 -17.25
C ALA A 119 5.85 -4.79 -16.14
N VAL A 120 5.08 -3.77 -16.54
CA VAL A 120 3.98 -3.23 -15.76
C VAL A 120 2.69 -3.76 -16.38
N ILE A 121 1.86 -4.42 -15.59
CA ILE A 121 0.61 -5.03 -16.03
C ILE A 121 -0.51 -4.27 -15.33
N TYR A 122 -1.43 -3.70 -16.11
CA TYR A 122 -2.64 -3.06 -15.61
C TYR A 122 -3.79 -4.03 -15.81
N GLU A 123 -4.37 -4.51 -14.70
CA GLU A 123 -5.50 -5.43 -14.68
C GLU A 123 -6.71 -4.69 -14.11
N ASN A 124 -7.80 -4.61 -14.87
CA ASN A 124 -9.06 -4.12 -14.34
C ASN A 124 -9.74 -5.28 -13.61
N GLU A 125 -10.07 -5.11 -12.32
CA GLU A 125 -10.79 -6.13 -11.52
C GLU A 125 -12.17 -6.50 -12.10
N GLU A 126 -12.69 -5.74 -13.07
CA GLU A 126 -13.98 -6.00 -13.73
C GLU A 126 -13.99 -7.25 -14.64
N GLU A 127 -12.85 -7.81 -15.03
CA GLU A 127 -12.80 -9.00 -15.90
C GLU A 127 -12.80 -10.34 -15.14
N GLN A 128 -12.92 -10.36 -13.81
CA GLN A 128 -12.85 -11.60 -13.00
C GLN A 128 -14.16 -12.00 -12.29
N LEU A 129 -15.32 -11.48 -12.71
CA LEU A 129 -16.64 -11.89 -12.21
C LEU A 129 -17.51 -12.54 -13.30
#